data_AF-A0A2T2RFA3-F1
#
_entry.id   AF-A0A2T2RFA3-F1
#
_cell.length_a   1.000
_cell.length_b   1.000
_cell.length_c   1.000
_cell.angle_alpha   90.00
_cell.angle_beta   90.00
_cell.angle_gamma   90.00
#
_symmetry.space_group_name_H-M   'P 1'
#
loop_
_entity.id
_entity.type
_entity.pdbx_description
1 polymer ?
#
loop_
_entity_poly.entity_id
_entity_poly.type
_entity_poly.pdbx_seq_one_letter_code
_entity_poly.pdbx_strand_id
1 'polypeptide(L)'
;MELLLFIYRLWVMENLKELLQTNTIFVGEVLANYFSQQLERLSPLEEQIIDQLAIAPKGLTLNEIQTHLPETNDLSDVMTALNSLNRRCLLEKYPQNQVTYFTLIPSIKKYVSLKG
;
A
#
# COMPACT_ATOMS: atom_id res chain seq x y z
N MET A 1 -23.01 -3.61 -21.00
CA MET A 1 -23.20 -3.11 -19.63
C MET A 1 -21.95 -3.31 -18.77
N GLU A 2 -21.25 -4.44 -18.85
CA GLU A 2 -20.00 -4.68 -18.09
C GLU A 2 -18.82 -3.76 -18.46
N LEU A 3 -18.68 -3.39 -19.74
CA LEU A 3 -17.61 -2.48 -20.17
C LEU A 3 -17.73 -1.08 -19.54
N LEU A 4 -18.95 -0.59 -19.41
CA LEU A 4 -19.25 0.71 -18.79
C LEU A 4 -18.98 0.69 -17.28
N LEU A 5 -19.29 -0.42 -16.61
CA LEU A 5 -18.93 -0.65 -15.20
C LEU A 5 -17.42 -0.76 -15.01
N PHE A 6 -16.71 -1.37 -15.95
CA PHE A 6 -15.24 -1.48 -15.92
C PHE A 6 -14.57 -0.11 -16.14
N ILE A 7 -15.03 0.66 -17.13
CA ILE A 7 -14.54 2.02 -17.39
C ILE A 7 -14.86 2.95 -16.22
N TYR A 8 -16.07 2.86 -15.65
CA TYR A 8 -16.43 3.63 -14.46
C TYR A 8 -15.56 3.26 -13.25
N ARG A 9 -15.29 1.97 -13.04
CA ARG A 9 -14.37 1.51 -11.99
C ARG A 9 -12.94 2.02 -12.21
N LEU A 10 -12.43 1.98 -13.44
CA LEU A 10 -11.12 2.52 -13.77
C LEU A 10 -11.06 4.04 -13.53
N TRP A 11 -12.07 4.78 -14.00
CA TRP A 11 -12.15 6.22 -13.79
C TRP A 11 -12.26 6.59 -12.30
N VAL A 12 -13.07 5.86 -11.52
CA VAL A 12 -13.15 6.05 -10.07
C VAL A 12 -11.82 5.72 -9.39
N MET A 13 -11.12 4.67 -9.80
CA MET A 13 -9.82 4.30 -9.22
C MET A 13 -8.72 5.32 -9.52
N GLU A 14 -8.69 5.88 -10.73
CA GLU A 14 -7.75 6.95 -11.09
C GLU A 14 -8.00 8.23 -10.28
N ASN A 15 -9.27 8.69 -10.22
CA ASN A 15 -9.62 9.88 -9.43
C ASN A 15 -9.44 9.65 -7.92
N LEU A 16 -9.70 8.43 -7.42
CA LEU A 16 -9.45 8.10 -6.03
C LEU A 16 -7.96 8.19 -5.74
N LYS A 17 -7.10 7.64 -6.61
CA LYS A 17 -5.65 7.72 -6.43
C LYS A 17 -5.16 9.18 -6.39
N GLU A 18 -5.66 10.03 -7.29
CA GLU A 18 -5.36 11.46 -7.30
C GLU A 18 -5.85 12.16 -6.02
N LEU A 19 -7.07 11.86 -5.57
CA LEU A 19 -7.62 12.38 -4.31
C LEU A 19 -6.77 11.96 -3.09
N LEU A 20 -6.34 10.70 -3.05
CA LEU A 20 -5.50 10.13 -1.99
C LEU A 20 -4.08 10.71 -1.97
N GLN A 21 -3.57 11.14 -3.13
CA GLN A 21 -2.27 11.80 -3.27
C GLN A 21 -2.34 13.29 -2.89
N THR A 22 -3.44 13.97 -3.21
CA THR A 22 -3.54 15.44 -3.15
C THR A 22 -4.05 15.95 -1.79
N ASN A 23 -4.86 15.17 -1.07
CA ASN A 23 -5.51 15.61 0.17
C ASN A 23 -5.04 14.85 1.41
N THR A 24 -3.90 15.27 1.97
CA THR A 24 -3.37 14.76 3.23
C THR A 24 -4.32 14.99 4.42
N ILE A 25 -5.31 15.87 4.31
CA ILE A 25 -6.17 16.32 5.42
C ILE A 25 -7.48 15.52 5.54
N PHE A 26 -7.91 14.82 4.49
CA PHE A 26 -9.20 14.14 4.49
C PHE A 26 -9.05 12.64 4.73
N VAL A 27 -8.62 12.24 5.93
CA VAL A 27 -8.98 10.90 6.43
C VAL A 27 -10.30 11.09 7.17
N GLY A 28 -11.37 11.40 6.42
CA GLY A 28 -12.72 11.42 6.99
C GLY A 28 -13.14 10.02 7.45
N GLU A 29 -14.18 9.93 8.27
CA GLU A 29 -14.68 8.66 8.85
C GLU A 29 -14.91 7.56 7.81
N VAL A 30 -15.43 7.91 6.63
CA VAL A 30 -15.67 6.97 5.52
C VAL A 30 -14.37 6.37 4.98
N LEU A 31 -13.32 7.17 4.80
CA LEU A 31 -12.04 6.69 4.32
C LEU A 31 -11.29 5.91 5.40
N ALA A 32 -11.41 6.33 6.67
CA ALA A 32 -10.89 5.58 7.80
C ALA A 32 -11.49 4.17 7.90
N ASN A 33 -12.82 4.06 7.75
CA ASN A 33 -13.53 2.77 7.73
C ASN A 33 -13.17 1.93 6.50
N TYR A 34 -12.99 2.56 5.33
CA TYR A 34 -12.53 1.84 4.15
C TYR A 34 -11.11 1.28 4.35
N PHE A 35 -10.18 2.10 4.87
CA PHE A 35 -8.82 1.65 5.14
C PHE A 35 -8.77 0.57 6.22
N SER A 36 -9.56 0.70 7.30
CA SER A 36 -9.63 -0.33 8.33
C SER A 36 -10.04 -1.68 7.73
N GLN A 37 -11.08 -1.71 6.90
CA GLN A 37 -11.55 -2.93 6.23
C GLN A 37 -10.53 -3.51 5.25
N GLN A 38 -9.76 -2.68 4.54
CA GLN A 38 -8.70 -3.18 3.66
C GLN A 38 -7.55 -3.80 4.47
N LEU A 39 -7.19 -3.18 5.59
CA LEU A 39 -6.08 -3.60 6.45
C LEU A 39 -6.43 -4.82 7.32
N GLU A 40 -7.68 -4.99 7.75
CA GLU A 40 -8.16 -6.18 8.48
C GLU A 40 -8.04 -7.48 7.67
N ARG A 41 -7.93 -7.38 6.34
CA ARG A 41 -7.84 -8.53 5.43
C ARG A 41 -6.41 -8.84 5.03
N LEU A 42 -5.42 -8.23 5.68
CA LEU A 42 -4.02 -8.52 5.43
C LEU A 42 -3.63 -9.82 6.11
N SER A 43 -2.80 -10.58 5.43
CA SER A 43 -2.05 -11.67 6.03
C SER A 43 -1.00 -11.11 7.01
N PRO A 44 -0.50 -11.92 7.96
CA PRO A 44 0.55 -11.48 8.88
C PRO A 44 1.79 -10.92 8.18
N LEU A 45 2.18 -11.49 7.04
CA LEU A 45 3.32 -11.01 6.26
C LEU A 45 3.03 -9.64 5.60
N GLU A 46 1.81 -9.45 5.09
CA GLU A 46 1.41 -8.17 4.52
C GLU A 46 1.37 -7.07 5.58
N GLU A 47 0.89 -7.37 6.78
CA GLU A 47 0.87 -6.44 7.92
C GLU A 47 2.29 -6.02 8.33
N GLN A 48 3.21 -6.99 8.47
CA GLN A 48 4.62 -6.71 8.75
C GLN A 48 5.26 -5.78 7.70
N ILE A 49 4.96 -5.99 6.41
CA ILE A 49 5.46 -5.14 5.32
C ILE A 49 4.86 -3.73 5.42
N ILE A 50 3.55 -3.60 5.71
CA ILE A 50 2.90 -2.29 5.89
C ILE A 50 3.56 -1.52 7.04
N ASP A 51 3.80 -2.16 8.18
CA ASP A 51 4.39 -1.52 9.36
C ASP A 51 5.81 -1.00 9.09
N GLN A 52 6.64 -1.80 8.41
CA GLN A 52 7.97 -1.36 7.99
C GLN A 52 7.93 -0.16 7.04
N LEU A 53 7.03 -0.20 6.04
CA LEU A 53 6.89 0.89 5.07
C LEU A 53 6.28 2.15 5.67
N ALA A 54 5.49 2.04 6.74
CA ALA A 54 4.91 3.17 7.45
C ALA A 54 6.00 4.04 8.11
N ILE A 55 7.00 3.40 8.71
CA ILE A 55 8.11 4.10 9.39
C ILE A 55 9.26 4.49 8.46
N ALA A 56 9.33 3.95 7.24
CA ALA A 56 10.37 4.25 6.25
C ALA A 56 10.01 5.48 5.40
N PRO A 57 10.57 6.68 5.61
CA PRO A 57 10.13 7.91 4.94
C PRO A 57 10.34 7.86 3.43
N LYS A 58 11.45 7.25 3.01
CA LYS A 58 11.85 7.05 1.60
C LYS A 58 11.36 5.71 1.04
N GLY A 59 10.48 4.99 1.74
CA GLY A 59 10.18 3.62 1.36
C GLY A 59 11.41 2.71 1.47
N LEU A 60 11.26 1.47 0.99
CA LEU A 60 12.27 0.42 1.10
C LEU A 60 12.41 -0.32 -0.23
N THR A 61 13.60 -0.80 -0.52
CA THR A 61 13.87 -1.75 -1.59
C THR A 61 13.41 -3.15 -1.20
N LEU A 62 13.27 -4.05 -2.19
CA LEU A 62 12.92 -5.45 -1.91
C LEU A 62 13.89 -6.11 -0.94
N ASN A 63 15.19 -5.87 -1.10
CA ASN A 63 16.22 -6.42 -0.22
C ASN A 63 16.10 -5.86 1.19
N GLU A 64 15.86 -4.54 1.34
CA GLU A 64 15.65 -3.95 2.66
C GLU A 64 14.40 -4.53 3.33
N ILE A 65 13.28 -4.69 2.61
CA ILE A 65 12.07 -5.33 3.16
C ILE A 65 12.39 -6.73 3.68
N GLN A 66 13.12 -7.54 2.91
CA GLN A 66 13.52 -8.88 3.34
C GLN A 66 14.37 -8.86 4.60
N THR A 67 15.34 -7.95 4.73
CA THR A 67 16.23 -7.89 5.90
C THR A 67 15.52 -7.54 7.21
N HIS A 68 14.35 -6.90 7.14
CA HIS A 68 13.56 -6.55 8.33
C HIS A 68 12.51 -7.62 8.68
N LEU A 69 12.34 -8.64 7.83
CA LEU A 69 11.40 -9.74 8.06
C LEU A 69 12.11 -10.92 8.75
N PRO A 70 11.37 -11.75 9.52
CA PRO A 70 11.92 -12.99 10.07
C PRO A 70 12.51 -13.89 8.97
N GLU A 71 13.62 -14.59 9.28
CA GLU A 71 14.33 -15.48 8.34
C GLU A 71 13.47 -16.60 7.74
N THR A 72 12.29 -16.85 8.30
CA THR A 72 11.33 -17.87 7.83
C THR A 72 10.59 -17.49 6.55
N ASN A 73 10.68 -16.24 6.09
CA ASN A 73 9.94 -15.78 4.91
C ASN A 73 10.81 -15.86 3.64
N ASP A 74 10.41 -16.72 2.69
CA ASP A 74 11.07 -16.80 1.38
C ASP A 74 10.78 -15.53 0.56
N LEU A 75 11.72 -15.17 -0.33
CA LEU A 75 11.58 -14.08 -1.31
C LEU A 75 10.28 -14.20 -2.12
N SER A 76 9.88 -15.42 -2.46
CA SER A 76 8.64 -15.69 -3.19
C SER A 76 7.40 -15.20 -2.42
N ASP A 77 7.37 -15.42 -1.11
CA ASP A 77 6.26 -15.01 -0.25
C ASP A 77 6.22 -13.49 -0.09
N VAL A 78 7.38 -12.85 0.08
CA VAL A 78 7.51 -11.39 0.15
C VAL A 78 7.03 -10.74 -1.16
N MET A 79 7.44 -11.29 -2.31
CA MET A 79 6.99 -10.81 -3.62
C MET A 79 5.49 -11.00 -3.82
N THR A 80 4.94 -12.11 -3.34
CA THR A 80 3.49 -12.40 -3.38
C THR A 80 2.72 -11.40 -2.52
N ALA A 81 3.19 -11.11 -1.31
CA ALA A 81 2.61 -10.12 -0.42
C ALA A 81 2.67 -8.72 -1.02
N LEU A 82 3.82 -8.28 -1.54
CA LEU A 82 3.96 -6.98 -2.21
C LEU A 82 3.05 -6.86 -3.44
N ASN A 83 2.87 -7.93 -4.20
CA ASN A 83 1.95 -7.93 -5.35
C ASN A 83 0.48 -7.83 -4.90
N SER A 84 0.10 -8.56 -3.85
CA SER A 84 -1.24 -8.47 -3.26
C SER A 84 -1.54 -7.06 -2.75
N LEU A 85 -0.62 -6.46 -1.97
CA LEU A 85 -0.74 -5.08 -1.48
C LEU A 85 -0.85 -4.06 -2.62
N ASN A 86 -0.08 -4.24 -3.70
CA ASN A 86 -0.17 -3.40 -4.89
C ASN A 86 -1.52 -3.53 -5.61
N ARG A 87 -2.08 -4.74 -5.71
CA ARG A 87 -3.42 -4.98 -6.30
C ARG A 87 -4.55 -4.32 -5.50
N ARG A 88 -4.37 -4.17 -4.19
CA ARG A 88 -5.30 -3.45 -3.30
C ARG A 88 -5.09 -1.94 -3.29
N CYS A 89 -4.17 -1.42 -4.11
CA CYS A 89 -3.79 0.00 -4.13
C CYS A 89 -3.35 0.52 -2.76
N LEU A 90 -2.54 -0.26 -2.03
CA LEU A 90 -1.94 0.17 -0.75
C LEU A 90 -0.50 0.67 -0.89
N LEU A 91 0.16 0.32 -2.01
CA LEU A 91 1.55 0.62 -2.29
C LEU A 91 1.73 1.50 -3.53
N GLU A 92 2.83 2.24 -3.52
CA GLU A 92 3.44 2.85 -4.70
C GLU A 92 4.82 2.25 -4.91
N LYS A 93 5.21 2.15 -6.19
CA LYS A 93 6.54 1.73 -6.60
C LYS A 93 7.15 2.85 -7.41
N TYR A 94 8.39 3.19 -7.12
CA TYR A 94 9.10 4.20 -7.89
C TYR A 94 10.55 3.77 -8.15
N PRO A 95 11.01 3.84 -9.41
CA PRO A 95 12.39 3.54 -9.74
C PRO A 95 13.29 4.74 -9.40
N GLN A 96 14.44 4.47 -8.77
CA GLN A 96 15.50 5.45 -8.52
C GLN A 96 16.85 4.75 -8.68
N ASN A 97 17.72 5.30 -9.52
CA ASN A 97 19.07 4.76 -9.78
C ASN A 97 19.09 3.25 -10.08
N GLN A 98 18.19 2.78 -10.96
CA GLN A 98 18.01 1.36 -11.34
C GLN A 98 17.50 0.43 -10.22
N VAL A 99 17.12 1.00 -9.08
CA VAL A 99 16.54 0.26 -7.94
C VAL A 99 15.07 0.64 -7.78
N THR A 100 14.21 -0.35 -7.54
CA THR A 100 12.79 -0.11 -7.26
C THR A 100 12.57 0.05 -5.76
N TYR A 101 11.99 1.18 -5.37
CA TYR A 101 11.54 1.44 -4.02
C TYR A 101 10.04 1.21 -3.91
N PHE A 102 9.62 0.69 -2.76
CA PHE A 102 8.23 0.48 -2.38
C PHE A 102 7.91 1.44 -1.23
N THR A 103 6.76 2.11 -1.28
CA THR A 103 6.24 2.94 -0.19
C THR A 103 4.73 2.76 -0.10
N LEU A 104 4.14 3.13 1.04
CA LEU A 104 2.69 3.26 1.16
C LEU A 104 2.20 4.49 0.39
N ILE A 105 0.98 4.42 -0.15
CA ILE A 105 0.27 5.62 -0.63
C ILE A 105 0.17 6.63 0.53
N PRO A 106 0.35 7.95 0.30
CA PRO A 106 0.40 8.94 1.39
C PRO A 106 -0.76 8.90 2.38
N SER A 107 -1.99 8.69 1.90
CA SER A 107 -3.18 8.58 2.76
C SER A 107 -3.17 7.33 3.65
N ILE A 108 -2.70 6.18 3.12
CA ILE A 108 -2.54 4.94 3.87
C ILE A 108 -1.45 5.10 4.90
N LYS A 109 -0.32 5.70 4.52
CA LYS A 109 0.79 5.99 5.43
C LYS A 109 0.32 6.81 6.62
N LYS A 110 -0.41 7.90 6.36
CA LYS A 110 -1.00 8.72 7.41
C LYS A 110 -1.99 7.95 8.28
N TYR A 111 -2.85 7.12 7.68
CA TYR A 111 -3.80 6.30 8.43
C TYR A 111 -3.10 5.33 9.39
N VAL A 112 -2.10 4.59 8.90
CA VAL A 112 -1.33 3.64 9.71
C VAL A 112 -0.57 4.36 10.83
N SER A 113 0.08 5.48 10.53
CA SER A 113 0.79 6.29 11.53
C SER A 113 -0.10 6.94 12.60
N LEU A 114 -1.43 7.00 12.40
CA LEU A 114 -2.39 7.49 13.39
C LEU A 114 -3.00 6.36 14.25
N LYS A 115 -2.87 5.10 13.82
CA LYS A 115 -3.43 3.93 14.49
C LYS A 115 -2.46 3.29 15.49
N GLY A 116 -1.15 3.52 15.32
CA GLY A 116 -0.09 3.13 16.26
C GLY A 116 0.17 4.18 17.32
#